data_AF-A0A2E3KI54-F1
#
_entry.id   AF-A0A2E3KI54-F1
#
_cell.length_a   1.000
_cell.length_b   1.000
_cell.length_c   1.000
_cell.angle_alpha   90.00
_cell.angle_beta   90.00
_cell.angle_gamma   90.00
#
_symmetry.space_group_name_H-M   'P 1'
#
loop_
_entity.id
_entity.type
_entity.pdbx_description
1 polymer ?
#
loop_
_entity_poly.entity_id
_entity_poly.type
_entity_poly.pdbx_seq_one_letter_code
_entity_poly.pdbx_strand_id
1 'polypeptide(L)'
;MSGSTDKKSIARSVGEFVGHIVEGVKSDPSRDRTTEVRRTVEETTQDGVVLRRTTIEEIEFRDAAELRSSDRDQTPASETETPSP
;
A
#
# COMPACT_ATOMS: atom_id res chain seq x y z
N MET A 1 3.96 36.52 13.79
CA MET A 1 3.00 35.47 13.39
C MET A 1 3.52 34.15 13.94
N SER A 2 3.02 33.71 15.09
CA SER A 2 3.53 32.53 15.80
C SER A 2 2.79 31.29 15.31
N GLY A 3 3.50 30.35 14.68
CA GLY A 3 2.94 29.10 14.20
C GLY A 3 2.78 28.10 15.34
N SER A 4 1.57 27.90 15.83
CA SER A 4 1.24 26.75 16.67
C SER A 4 1.04 25.53 15.77
N THR A 5 1.87 24.51 15.97
CA THR A 5 1.58 23.16 15.47
C THR A 5 0.34 22.66 16.21
N ASP A 6 -0.83 22.78 15.58
CA ASP A 6 -2.10 22.30 16.10
C ASP A 6 -2.05 20.77 16.22
N LYS A 7 -1.64 20.30 17.41
CA LYS A 7 -1.73 18.89 17.76
C LYS A 7 -3.21 18.52 17.77
N LYS A 8 -3.56 17.43 17.07
CA LYS A 8 -4.93 16.92 17.02
C LYS A 8 -5.45 16.76 18.46
N SER A 9 -6.67 17.23 18.71
CA SER A 9 -7.32 17.02 20.00
C SER A 9 -7.49 15.51 20.26
N ILE A 10 -7.49 15.11 21.53
CA ILE A 10 -7.66 13.70 21.93
C ILE A 10 -8.94 13.13 21.32
N ALA A 11 -10.04 13.87 21.38
CA ALA A 11 -11.31 13.47 20.80
C ALA A 11 -11.21 13.21 19.28
N ARG A 12 -10.44 14.02 18.55
CA ARG A 12 -10.19 13.82 17.11
C ARG A 12 -9.36 12.56 16.85
N SER A 13 -8.28 12.34 17.61
CA SER A 13 -7.44 11.14 17.47
C SER A 13 -8.20 9.85 17.77
N VAL A 14 -9.06 9.86 18.80
CA VAL A 14 -9.91 8.71 19.13
C VAL A 14 -10.96 8.46 18.05
N GLY A 15 -11.59 9.51 17.54
CA GLY A 15 -12.54 9.40 16.42
C GLY A 15 -11.90 8.82 15.16
N GLU A 16 -10.70 9.29 14.81
CA GLU A 16 -9.94 8.77 13.66
C GLU A 16 -9.58 7.28 13.85
N PHE A 17 -9.13 6.90 15.05
CA PHE A 17 -8.80 5.50 15.36
C PHE A 17 -10.01 4.55 15.20
N VAL A 18 -11.16 4.91 15.77
CA VAL A 18 -12.38 4.10 15.63
C VAL A 18 -12.86 4.08 14.17
N GLY A 19 -12.74 5.21 13.47
CA GLY A 19 -13.02 5.29 12.03
C GLY A 19 -12.20 4.28 11.22
N HIS A 20 -10.90 4.15 11.49
CA HIS A 20 -10.03 3.17 10.82
C HIS A 20 -10.42 1.72 11.10
N ILE A 21 -10.85 1.40 12.33
CA ILE A 21 -11.33 0.05 12.65
C ILE A 21 -12.61 -0.27 11.87
N VAL A 22 -13.57 0.66 11.86
CA VAL A 22 -14.84 0.47 11.13
C VAL A 22 -14.60 0.33 9.64
N GLU A 23 -13.69 1.12 9.07
CA GLU A 23 -13.30 1.02 7.67
C GLU A 23 -12.70 -0.36 7.35
N GLY A 24 -11.79 -0.85 8.20
CA GLY A 24 -11.18 -2.17 8.03
C GLY A 24 -12.17 -3.33 8.14
N VAL A 25 -13.20 -3.21 8.99
CA VAL A 25 -14.26 -4.23 9.14
C VAL A 25 -15.25 -4.20 7.97
N LYS A 26 -15.56 -3.01 7.44
CA LYS A 26 -16.46 -2.85 6.29
C LYS A 26 -15.77 -3.19 4.96
N SER A 27 -14.47 -3.02 4.89
CA SER A 27 -13.67 -3.38 3.73
C SER A 27 -13.74 -4.88 3.52
N ASP A 28 -14.12 -5.28 2.32
CA ASP A 28 -14.12 -6.68 1.91
C ASP A 28 -12.67 -7.18 1.78
N PRO A 29 -12.19 -8.08 2.67
CA PRO A 29 -10.81 -8.57 2.62
C PRO A 29 -10.58 -9.53 1.46
N SER A 30 -11.66 -10.01 0.81
CA SER A 30 -11.59 -10.86 -0.37
C SER A 30 -11.63 -10.07 -1.69
N ARG A 31 -11.74 -8.73 -1.62
CA ARG A 31 -11.55 -7.91 -2.82
C ARG A 31 -10.11 -8.04 -3.29
N ASP A 32 -9.96 -8.55 -4.50
CA ASP A 32 -8.69 -8.60 -5.19
C ASP A 32 -8.10 -7.19 -5.30
N ARG A 33 -6.83 -7.08 -4.89
CA ARG A 33 -6.02 -5.86 -5.04
C ARG A 33 -5.42 -5.75 -6.44
N THR A 34 -5.74 -6.70 -7.30
CA THR A 34 -5.29 -6.77 -8.69
C THR A 34 -6.43 -6.44 -9.63
N THR A 35 -6.10 -5.73 -10.70
CA THR A 35 -7.00 -5.55 -11.84
C THR A 35 -6.37 -6.17 -13.06
N GLU A 36 -7.07 -7.14 -13.68
CA GLU A 36 -6.71 -7.68 -14.99
C GLU A 36 -6.79 -6.57 -16.05
N VAL A 37 -5.65 -6.30 -16.68
CA VAL A 37 -5.54 -5.29 -17.74
C VAL A 37 -5.61 -5.91 -19.13
N ARG A 38 -5.21 -7.18 -19.26
CA ARG A 38 -5.23 -7.87 -20.54
C ARG A 38 -5.32 -9.37 -20.38
N ARG A 39 -6.17 -9.97 -21.22
CA ARG A 39 -6.20 -11.41 -21.49
C ARG A 39 -5.72 -11.69 -22.89
N THR A 40 -4.92 -12.73 -23.07
CA THR A 40 -4.59 -13.25 -24.40
C THR A 40 -4.67 -14.77 -24.37
N VAL A 41 -5.40 -15.34 -25.33
CA VAL A 41 -5.58 -16.78 -25.48
C VAL A 41 -4.94 -17.21 -26.79
N GLU A 42 -3.99 -18.12 -26.70
CA GLU A 42 -3.31 -18.73 -27.84
C GLU A 42 -3.73 -20.19 -27.91
N GLU A 43 -4.24 -20.61 -29.06
CA GLU A 43 -4.61 -21.99 -29.32
C GLU A 43 -3.77 -22.53 -30.47
N THR A 44 -3.21 -23.73 -30.30
CA THR A 44 -2.42 -24.38 -31.34
C THR A 44 -2.72 -25.87 -31.33
N THR A 45 -3.01 -26.44 -32.49
CA THR A 45 -3.16 -27.89 -32.64
C THR A 45 -1.83 -28.48 -33.10
N GLN A 46 -1.30 -29.44 -32.34
CA GLN A 46 -0.08 -30.20 -32.68
C GLN A 46 -0.35 -31.68 -32.44
N ASP A 47 -0.01 -32.53 -33.42
CA ASP A 47 -0.12 -33.99 -33.34
C ASP A 47 -1.50 -34.50 -32.87
N GLY A 48 -2.56 -33.81 -33.27
CA GLY A 48 -3.95 -34.16 -32.91
C GLY A 48 -4.39 -33.71 -31.52
N VAL A 49 -3.54 -32.97 -30.79
CA VAL A 49 -3.85 -32.39 -29.48
C VAL A 49 -3.98 -30.87 -29.60
N VAL A 50 -4.98 -30.31 -28.93
CA VAL A 50 -5.17 -28.85 -28.84
C VAL A 50 -4.47 -28.33 -27.59
N LEU A 51 -3.45 -27.49 -27.78
CA LEU A 51 -2.79 -26.73 -26.73
C LEU A 51 -3.43 -25.35 -26.62
N ARG A 52 -3.86 -24.99 -25.41
CA ARG A 52 -4.40 -23.66 -25.11
C ARG A 52 -3.55 -23.00 -24.02
N ARG A 53 -2.95 -21.86 -24.35
CA ARG A 53 -2.26 -20.98 -23.40
C ARG A 53 -3.12 -19.77 -23.13
N THR A 54 -3.24 -19.38 -21.86
CA THR A 54 -3.89 -18.14 -21.46
C THR A 54 -2.88 -17.31 -20.69
N THR A 55 -2.60 -16.11 -21.20
CA THR A 55 -1.78 -15.10 -20.54
C THR A 55 -2.72 -14.04 -19.97
N ILE A 56 -2.58 -13.77 -18.68
CA ILE A 56 -3.31 -12.74 -17.96
C ILE A 56 -2.29 -11.74 -17.44
N GLU A 57 -2.45 -10.47 -17.82
CA GLU A 57 -1.67 -9.36 -17.29
C GLU A 57 -2.53 -8.63 -16.26
N GLU A 58 -1.98 -8.38 -15.08
CA GLU A 58 -2.66 -7.70 -13.98
C GLU A 58 -1.80 -6.56 -13.41
N ILE A 59 -2.47 -5.54 -12.87
CA ILE A 59 -1.82 -4.49 -12.09
C ILE A 59 -2.28 -4.63 -10.63
N GLU A 60 -1.32 -4.75 -9.72
CA GLU A 60 -1.55 -4.72 -8.28
C GLU A 60 -1.51 -3.28 -7.75
N PHE A 61 -2.55 -2.87 -7.02
CA PHE A 61 -2.59 -1.57 -6.35
C PHE A 61 -2.03 -1.70 -4.93
N ARG A 62 -1.01 -0.89 -4.63
CA ARG A 62 -0.48 -0.75 -3.27
C ARG A 62 -1.11 0.46 -2.60
N ASP A 63 -1.52 0.29 -1.36
CA ASP A 63 -2.08 1.40 -0.60
C ASP A 63 -1.01 2.45 -0.31
N ALA A 64 -1.39 3.72 -0.46
CA ALA A 64 -0.50 4.86 -0.17
C ALA A 64 -0.02 4.87 1.30
N ALA A 65 -0.76 4.23 2.20
CA ALA A 65 -0.37 4.07 3.61
C ALA A 65 0.81 3.08 3.79
N GLU A 66 0.88 2.01 2.99
CA GLU A 66 1.98 1.04 3.04
C GLU A 66 3.29 1.68 2.56
N LEU A 67 3.23 2.50 1.50
CA LEU A 67 4.38 3.24 0.97
C LEU A 67 4.95 4.29 1.95
N ARG A 68 4.13 4.77 2.90
CA ARG A 68 4.56 5.74 3.95
C ARG A 68 5.23 5.06 5.14
N SER A 69 5.10 3.74 5.29
CA SER A 69 5.66 3.00 6.42
C SER A 69 7.13 2.64 6.22
N SER A 70 7.58 2.46 4.97
CA SER A 70 8.97 2.13 4.63
C SER A 70 9.97 3.29 4.82
N ASP A 71 9.48 4.54 4.90
CA ASP A 71 10.33 5.73 5.10
C ASP A 71 10.64 6.01 6.57
N ARG A 72 9.92 5.42 7.54
CA ARG A 72 10.11 5.70 8.97
C ARG A 72 11.26 4.92 9.62
N ASP A 73 11.81 3.93 8.94
CA ASP A 73 12.88 3.09 9.49
C ASP A 73 14.30 3.64 9.22
N GLN A 74 14.40 4.78 8.53
CA GLN A 74 15.66 5.54 8.46
C GLN A 74 15.67 6.60 9.56
N THR A 75 16.03 6.19 10.77
CA THR A 75 16.51 7.14 11.78
C THR A 75 17.92 7.56 11.36
N PRO A 76 18.18 8.83 10.98
CA PRO A 76 19.55 9.30 10.94
C PRO A 76 20.03 9.36 12.39
N ALA A 77 21.09 8.63 12.72
CA ALA A 77 21.76 8.78 14.00
C ALA A 77 22.29 10.22 14.10
N SER A 78 21.55 11.07 14.81
CA SER A 78 22.01 12.41 15.17
C SER A 78 23.03 12.33 16.32
N GLU A 79 24.22 12.83 15.98
CA GLU A 79 25.11 13.68 16.80
C GLU A 79 26.04 13.05 17.84
N THR A 80 27.34 13.29 17.66
CA THR A 80 28.19 13.81 18.74
C THR A 80 29.27 14.72 18.15
N GLU A 81 28.92 15.99 17.93
CA GLU A 81 29.88 17.05 17.66
C GLU A 81 30.52 17.45 19.01
N THR A 82 31.83 17.29 19.13
CA THR A 82 32.60 17.69 20.32
C THR A 82 33.12 19.11 20.09
N PRO A 83 32.86 20.10 20.97
CA PRO A 83 33.40 21.44 20.76
C PRO A 83 34.89 21.48 21.12
N SER A 84 35.68 22.08 20.23
CA SER A 84 37.12 22.32 20.38
C SER A 84 37.44 23.38 21.45
N PRO A 85 38.63 23.33 22.08
CA PRO A 85 39.10 24.33 23.04
C PRO A 85 39.57 25.65 22.41
#